data_AF-A0A316Q9D1-F1
#
_entry.id   AF-A0A316Q9D1-F1
#
_cell.length_a   1.000
_cell.length_b   1.000
_cell.length_c   1.000
_cell.angle_alpha   90.00
_cell.angle_beta   90.00
_cell.angle_gamma   90.00
#
_symmetry.space_group_name_H-M   'P 1'
#
loop_
_entity.id
_entity.type
_entity.pdbx_description
1 polymer ?
#
loop_
_entity_poly.entity_id
_entity_poly.type
_entity_poly.pdbx_seq_one_letter_code
_entity_poly.pdbx_strand_id
1 'polypeptide(L)'
;MADTKERILTIALQLFSREGYEAVSMRMIADALGITKGALYKHYESKRDIFDHIVARMRQADAQRAQEYAVPEGTLAEMADAYRHTSFAHIQAFSEAQFRYWTEEPFPAQFRKLLTLEQYRSAEMAALYQQYLAAGPLQYMTDLFGEMTDSAEDAGMLALSFYAPMFMLYSLYDGAEDKDTVFALLHTHIVRFAKERSFL
;
A
#
# COMPACT_ATOMS: atom_id res chain seq x y z
N MET A 1 16.96 -19.53 -8.56
CA MET A 1 16.30 -18.98 -9.76
C MET A 1 14.99 -18.38 -9.28
N ALA A 2 14.71 -17.10 -9.55
CA ALA A 2 13.39 -16.55 -9.23
C ALA A 2 12.32 -17.42 -9.93
N ASP A 3 11.32 -17.85 -9.18
CA ASP A 3 10.25 -18.71 -9.67
C ASP A 3 9.59 -18.08 -10.90
N THR A 4 9.40 -18.87 -11.98
CA THR A 4 8.71 -18.42 -13.20
C THR A 4 7.35 -17.79 -12.85
N LYS A 5 6.69 -18.31 -11.80
CA LYS A 5 5.45 -17.78 -11.25
C LYS A 5 5.60 -16.31 -10.80
N GLU A 6 6.64 -15.99 -10.03
CA GLU A 6 6.92 -14.63 -9.56
C GLU A 6 7.30 -13.66 -10.67
N ARG A 7 8.02 -14.15 -11.68
CA ARG A 7 8.33 -13.35 -12.87
C ARG A 7 7.06 -12.98 -13.63
N ILE A 8 6.11 -13.91 -13.74
CA ILE A 8 4.81 -13.64 -14.39
C ILE A 8 4.05 -12.55 -13.62
N LEU A 9 3.92 -12.66 -12.29
CA LEU A 9 3.23 -11.64 -11.48
C LEU A 9 3.84 -10.26 -11.67
N THR A 10 5.18 -10.19 -11.60
CA THR A 10 5.90 -8.92 -11.71
C THR A 10 5.69 -8.27 -13.07
N ILE A 11 5.86 -9.01 -14.17
CA ILE A 11 5.68 -8.46 -15.53
C ILE A 11 4.22 -8.13 -15.82
N ALA A 12 3.28 -8.95 -15.35
CA ALA A 12 1.86 -8.66 -15.51
C ALA A 12 1.48 -7.37 -14.78
N LEU A 13 1.90 -7.19 -13.53
CA LEU A 13 1.65 -5.98 -12.76
C LEU A 13 2.27 -4.73 -13.41
N GLN A 14 3.50 -4.84 -13.93
CA GLN A 14 4.12 -3.77 -14.72
C GLN A 14 3.24 -3.35 -15.89
N LEU A 15 2.78 -4.31 -16.69
CA LEU A 15 1.91 -4.03 -17.83
C LEU A 15 0.56 -3.45 -17.38
N PHE A 16 -0.08 -4.01 -16.35
CA PHE A 16 -1.36 -3.50 -15.83
C PHE A 16 -1.22 -2.04 -15.35
N SER A 17 -0.15 -1.72 -14.63
CA SER A 17 0.07 -0.38 -14.09
C SER A 17 0.36 0.69 -15.15
N ARG A 18 0.77 0.28 -16.35
CA ARG A 18 1.12 1.20 -17.46
C ARG A 18 0.01 1.32 -18.50
N GLU A 19 -0.55 0.19 -18.92
CA GLU A 19 -1.53 0.11 -20.02
C GLU A 19 -2.98 0.07 -19.52
N GLY A 20 -3.17 -0.18 -18.22
CA GLY A 20 -4.47 -0.50 -17.63
C GLY A 20 -4.78 -2.00 -17.68
N TYR A 21 -5.57 -2.47 -16.72
CA TYR A 21 -5.87 -3.89 -16.55
C TYR A 21 -6.59 -4.48 -17.78
N GLU A 22 -7.54 -3.73 -18.35
CA GLU A 22 -8.33 -4.22 -19.49
C GLU A 22 -7.54 -4.36 -20.79
N ALA A 23 -6.62 -3.42 -21.06
CA ALA A 23 -5.85 -3.41 -22.30
C ALA A 23 -4.82 -4.54 -22.39
N VAL A 24 -4.39 -5.08 -21.25
CA VAL A 24 -3.39 -6.15 -21.20
C VAL A 24 -4.04 -7.51 -21.47
N SER A 25 -3.42 -8.28 -22.35
CA SER A 25 -3.81 -9.65 -22.66
C SER A 25 -2.79 -10.67 -22.17
N MET A 26 -3.23 -11.93 -21.98
CA MET A 26 -2.32 -13.05 -21.68
C MET A 26 -1.20 -13.21 -22.72
N ARG A 27 -1.48 -12.87 -23.98
CA ARG A 27 -0.47 -12.90 -25.05
C ARG A 27 0.60 -11.82 -24.82
N MET A 28 0.21 -10.60 -24.49
CA MET A 28 1.16 -9.52 -24.21
C MET A 28 2.08 -9.86 -23.03
N ILE A 29 1.53 -10.49 -21.98
CA ILE A 29 2.32 -10.95 -20.82
C ILE A 29 3.33 -12.03 -21.26
N ALA A 30 2.89 -13.03 -22.03
CA ALA A 30 3.77 -14.08 -22.54
C ALA A 30 4.88 -13.54 -23.45
N ASP A 31 4.52 -12.63 -24.36
CA ASP A 31 5.45 -11.98 -25.30
C ASP A 31 6.50 -11.16 -24.53
N ALA A 32 6.09 -10.40 -23.50
CA ALA A 32 6.99 -9.62 -22.65
C ALA A 32 7.96 -10.48 -21.84
N LEU A 33 7.59 -11.72 -21.52
CA LEU A 33 8.42 -12.69 -20.81
C LEU A 33 9.31 -13.54 -21.73
N GLY A 34 9.08 -13.49 -23.04
CA GLY A 34 9.74 -14.37 -24.01
C GLY A 34 9.34 -15.85 -23.86
N ILE A 35 8.12 -16.13 -23.39
CA ILE A 35 7.60 -17.49 -23.21
C ILE A 35 6.39 -17.73 -24.11
N THR A 36 6.05 -18.99 -24.34
CA THR A 36 4.81 -19.32 -25.07
C THR A 36 3.57 -19.07 -24.22
N LYS A 37 2.44 -18.75 -24.87
CA LYS A 37 1.15 -18.64 -24.19
C LYS A 37 0.79 -19.92 -23.42
N GLY A 38 1.14 -21.09 -23.96
CA GLY A 38 0.94 -22.37 -23.29
C GLY A 38 1.79 -22.53 -22.03
N ALA A 39 3.02 -22.01 -22.01
CA ALA A 39 3.85 -22.00 -20.80
C ALA A 39 3.27 -21.07 -19.71
N LEU A 40 2.75 -19.91 -20.10
CA LEU A 40 2.05 -19.00 -19.18
C LEU A 40 0.83 -19.69 -18.54
N TYR A 41 0.00 -20.37 -19.35
CA TYR A 41 -1.19 -21.08 -18.86
C TYR A 41 -0.91 -22.25 -17.91
N LYS A 42 0.32 -22.78 -17.88
CA LYS A 42 0.73 -23.78 -16.88
C LYS A 42 0.84 -23.21 -15.47
N HIS A 43 1.03 -21.90 -15.35
CA HIS A 43 1.19 -21.22 -14.07
C HIS A 43 -0.06 -20.45 -13.65
N TYR A 44 -0.77 -19.88 -14.61
CA TYR A 44 -1.97 -19.08 -14.37
C TYR A 44 -3.05 -19.33 -15.42
N GLU A 45 -4.26 -19.63 -14.96
CA GLU A 45 -5.36 -20.02 -15.84
C GLU A 45 -5.92 -18.83 -16.63
N SER A 46 -5.78 -17.62 -16.09
CA SER A 46 -6.34 -16.41 -16.69
C SER A 46 -5.64 -15.13 -16.23
N LYS A 47 -5.98 -14.02 -16.90
CA LYS A 47 -5.57 -12.67 -16.46
C LYS A 47 -6.09 -12.36 -15.05
N ARG A 48 -7.30 -12.85 -14.73
CA ARG A 48 -7.93 -12.69 -13.42
C ARG A 48 -7.17 -13.43 -12.33
N ASP A 49 -6.78 -14.67 -12.61
CA ASP A 49 -6.00 -15.50 -11.68
C ASP A 49 -4.65 -14.85 -11.33
N ILE A 50 -3.98 -14.23 -12.31
CA ILE A 50 -2.77 -13.43 -12.07
C ILE A 50 -3.07 -12.26 -11.12
N PHE A 51 -4.15 -11.52 -11.36
CA PHE A 51 -4.54 -10.39 -10.52
C PHE A 51 -4.88 -10.80 -9.09
N ASP A 52 -5.62 -11.90 -8.91
CA ASP A 52 -5.95 -12.43 -7.58
C ASP A 52 -4.69 -12.81 -6.80
N HIS A 53 -3.69 -13.37 -7.47
CA HIS A 53 -2.39 -13.65 -6.85
C HIS A 53 -1.58 -12.39 -6.53
N ILE A 54 -1.69 -11.31 -7.32
CA ILE A 54 -1.09 -10.01 -6.99
C ILE A 54 -1.71 -9.47 -5.70
N VAL A 55 -3.04 -9.47 -5.59
CA VAL A 55 -3.75 -9.00 -4.39
C VAL A 55 -3.43 -9.87 -3.17
N ALA A 56 -3.38 -11.20 -3.35
CA ALA A 56 -3.00 -12.12 -2.28
C ALA A 56 -1.57 -11.85 -1.78
N ARG A 57 -0.62 -11.60 -2.69
CA ARG A 57 0.75 -11.23 -2.34
C ARG A 57 0.81 -9.90 -1.58
N MET A 58 0.03 -8.90 -1.99
CA MET A 58 -0.05 -7.63 -1.27
C MET A 58 -0.60 -7.80 0.15
N ARG A 59 -1.68 -8.58 0.31
CA ARG A 59 -2.25 -8.89 1.63
C ARG A 59 -1.25 -9.61 2.54
N GLN A 60 -0.51 -10.58 2.01
CA GLN A 60 0.51 -11.29 2.77
C GLN A 60 1.66 -10.37 3.19
N ALA A 61 2.07 -9.44 2.32
CA ALA A 61 3.12 -8.48 2.64
C ALA A 61 2.69 -7.50 3.73
N ASP A 62 1.46 -6.98 3.67
CA ASP A 62 0.92 -6.09 4.72
C ASP A 62 0.89 -6.78 6.09
N ALA A 63 0.46 -8.04 6.14
CA ALA A 63 0.46 -8.87 7.34
C ALA A 63 1.87 -9.00 7.95
N GLN A 64 2.83 -9.42 7.12
CA GLN A 64 4.21 -9.59 7.55
C GLN A 64 4.82 -8.28 8.08
N ARG A 65 4.52 -7.15 7.44
CA ARG A 65 5.02 -5.84 7.84
C ARG A 65 4.37 -5.33 9.12
N ALA A 66 3.07 -5.54 9.30
CA ALA A 66 2.41 -5.21 10.56
C ALA A 66 3.10 -5.93 11.74
N GLN A 67 3.39 -7.21 11.57
CA GLN A 67 4.15 -8.00 12.54
C GLN A 67 5.58 -7.47 12.76
N GLU A 68 6.32 -7.17 11.69
CA GLU A 68 7.71 -6.67 11.75
C GLU A 68 7.84 -5.36 12.54
N TYR A 69 6.88 -4.46 12.38
CA TYR A 69 6.88 -3.15 13.04
C TYR A 69 6.08 -3.12 14.35
N ALA A 70 5.63 -4.28 14.84
CA ALA A 70 4.85 -4.43 16.06
C ALA A 70 3.61 -3.52 16.10
N VAL A 71 2.90 -3.43 14.98
CA VAL A 71 1.60 -2.75 14.87
C VAL A 71 0.49 -3.78 14.64
N PRO A 72 -0.78 -3.50 15.03
CA PRO A 72 -1.86 -4.48 14.94
C PRO A 72 -2.17 -4.87 13.48
N GLU A 73 -2.43 -6.16 13.26
CA GLU A 73 -2.85 -6.72 11.97
C GLU A 73 -4.30 -7.22 12.07
N GLY A 74 -5.28 -6.33 11.92
CA GLY A 74 -6.69 -6.69 12.05
C GLY A 74 -7.55 -5.49 12.39
N THR A 75 -8.79 -5.73 12.79
CA THR A 75 -9.67 -4.65 13.25
C THR A 75 -9.44 -4.33 14.73
N LEU A 76 -9.75 -3.09 15.15
CA LEU A 76 -9.75 -2.70 16.56
C LEU A 76 -10.59 -3.64 17.44
N ALA A 77 -11.72 -4.15 16.92
CA ALA A 77 -12.59 -5.07 17.64
C ALA A 77 -11.90 -6.41 17.94
N GLU A 78 -11.06 -6.91 17.03
CA GLU A 78 -10.36 -8.19 17.18
C GLU A 78 -9.08 -8.04 18.02
N MET A 79 -8.43 -6.88 17.95
CA MET A 79 -7.08 -6.67 18.49
C MET A 79 -6.98 -5.47 19.44
N ALA A 80 -8.04 -5.16 20.18
CA ALA A 80 -8.12 -3.96 21.02
C ALA A 80 -6.91 -3.74 21.94
N ASP A 81 -6.33 -4.82 22.46
CA ASP A 81 -5.14 -4.73 23.30
C ASP A 81 -3.88 -4.34 22.55
N ALA A 82 -3.68 -4.83 21.33
CA ALA A 82 -2.54 -4.45 20.50
C ALA A 82 -2.61 -2.96 20.11
N TYR A 83 -3.81 -2.48 19.76
CA TYR A 83 -4.04 -1.06 19.46
C TYR A 83 -3.69 -0.16 20.66
N ARG A 84 -4.16 -0.51 21.87
CA ARG A 84 -3.86 0.22 23.11
C ARG A 84 -2.37 0.36 23.42
N HIS A 85 -1.57 -0.64 23.10
CA HIS A 85 -0.15 -0.67 23.46
C HIS A 85 0.78 -0.20 22.32
N THR A 86 0.23 0.23 21.19
CA THR A 86 1.04 0.72 20.08
C THR A 86 1.56 2.13 20.38
N SER A 87 2.85 2.24 20.67
CA SER A 87 3.50 3.54 20.90
C SER A 87 3.59 4.37 19.62
N PHE A 88 3.62 5.70 19.77
CA PHE A 88 3.84 6.59 18.62
C PHE A 88 5.15 6.29 17.88
N ALA A 89 6.19 5.82 18.58
CA ALA A 89 7.45 5.42 17.94
C ALA A 89 7.27 4.26 16.95
N HIS A 90 6.43 3.28 17.27
CA HIS A 90 6.06 2.22 16.32
C HIS A 90 5.22 2.76 15.15
N ILE A 91 4.27 3.66 15.42
CA ILE A 91 3.47 4.32 14.37
C ILE A 91 4.36 5.08 13.39
N GLN A 92 5.32 5.85 13.89
CA GLN A 92 6.29 6.58 13.08
C GLN A 92 7.14 5.63 12.23
N ALA A 93 7.76 4.63 12.85
CA ALA A 93 8.61 3.67 12.15
C ALA A 93 7.83 2.92 11.05
N PHE A 94 6.61 2.47 11.37
CA PHE A 94 5.73 1.79 10.42
C PHE A 94 5.31 2.72 9.28
N SER A 95 4.98 3.98 9.55
CA SER A 95 4.55 4.95 8.54
C SER A 95 5.67 5.31 7.56
N GLU A 96 6.88 5.56 8.07
CA GLU A 96 8.05 5.81 7.21
C GLU A 96 8.38 4.58 6.35
N ALA A 97 8.34 3.39 6.95
CA ALA A 97 8.58 2.15 6.24
C ALA A 97 7.50 1.87 5.18
N GLN A 98 6.22 2.07 5.51
CA GLN A 98 5.13 1.92 4.54
C GLN A 98 5.26 2.90 3.39
N PHE A 99 5.65 4.14 3.65
CA PHE A 99 5.85 5.09 2.56
C PHE A 99 6.89 4.57 1.56
N ARG A 100 8.07 4.15 2.04
CA ARG A 100 9.12 3.58 1.19
C ARG A 100 8.64 2.32 0.46
N TYR A 101 7.95 1.43 1.16
CA TYR A 101 7.36 0.24 0.54
C TYR A 101 6.46 0.63 -0.65
N TRP A 102 5.54 1.56 -0.47
CA TRP A 102 4.60 1.99 -1.53
C TRP A 102 5.20 2.86 -2.64
N THR A 103 6.44 3.33 -2.50
CA THR A 103 7.07 4.26 -3.45
C THR A 103 8.36 3.74 -4.08
N GLU A 104 9.23 3.12 -3.30
CA GLU A 104 10.57 2.65 -3.71
C GLU A 104 10.55 1.20 -4.18
N GLU A 105 9.77 0.34 -3.53
CA GLU A 105 9.73 -1.08 -3.91
C GLU A 105 8.92 -1.29 -5.20
N PRO A 106 9.47 -1.96 -6.23
CA PRO A 106 8.84 -1.99 -7.55
C PRO A 106 7.42 -2.58 -7.57
N PHE A 107 7.18 -3.65 -6.81
CA PHE A 107 5.91 -4.37 -6.83
C PHE A 107 4.75 -3.56 -6.21
N PRO A 108 4.81 -3.15 -4.93
CA PRO A 108 3.78 -2.30 -4.32
C PRO A 108 3.63 -0.94 -5.01
N ALA A 109 4.72 -0.32 -5.49
CA ALA A 109 4.61 0.94 -6.23
C ALA A 109 3.81 0.79 -7.53
N GLN A 110 3.97 -0.32 -8.25
CA GLN A 110 3.17 -0.62 -9.44
C GLN A 110 1.73 -0.99 -9.09
N PHE A 111 1.51 -1.68 -7.97
CA PHE A 111 0.16 -1.96 -7.47
C PHE A 111 -0.59 -0.67 -7.15
N ARG A 112 0.03 0.28 -6.44
CA ARG A 112 -0.54 1.62 -6.20
C ARG A 112 -0.92 2.33 -7.49
N LYS A 113 -0.04 2.30 -8.51
CA LYS A 113 -0.29 2.91 -9.82
C LYS A 113 -1.47 2.25 -10.54
N LEU A 114 -1.53 0.92 -10.53
CA LEU A 114 -2.66 0.16 -11.07
C LEU A 114 -3.98 0.58 -10.42
N LEU A 115 -4.04 0.58 -9.09
CA LEU A 115 -5.25 0.98 -8.36
C LEU A 115 -5.64 2.43 -8.67
N THR A 116 -4.67 3.34 -8.71
CA THR A 116 -4.90 4.75 -9.03
C THR A 116 -5.50 4.92 -10.43
N LEU A 117 -5.01 4.15 -11.41
CA LEU A 117 -5.48 4.18 -12.80
C LEU A 117 -6.88 3.57 -12.97
N GLU A 118 -7.15 2.45 -12.29
CA GLU A 118 -8.34 1.63 -12.52
C GLU A 118 -9.52 1.95 -11.59
N GLN A 119 -9.33 2.78 -10.55
CA GLN A 119 -10.41 3.13 -9.60
C GLN A 119 -11.66 3.73 -10.26
N TYR A 120 -11.54 4.34 -11.44
CA TYR A 120 -12.66 4.95 -12.17
C TYR A 120 -13.27 4.02 -13.22
N ARG A 121 -12.72 2.82 -13.40
CA ARG A 121 -13.11 1.85 -14.43
C ARG A 121 -13.70 0.57 -13.85
N SER A 122 -13.31 0.21 -12.64
CA SER A 122 -13.78 -0.98 -11.94
C SER A 122 -14.14 -0.67 -10.49
N ALA A 123 -15.35 -1.06 -10.07
CA ALA A 123 -15.80 -0.92 -8.69
C ALA A 123 -14.94 -1.74 -7.71
N GLU A 124 -14.41 -2.88 -8.14
CA GLU A 124 -13.47 -3.67 -7.34
C GLU A 124 -12.14 -2.95 -7.14
N MET A 125 -11.59 -2.34 -8.20
CA MET A 125 -10.35 -1.57 -8.11
C MET A 125 -10.54 -0.30 -7.29
N ALA A 126 -11.73 0.32 -7.36
CA ALA A 126 -12.11 1.43 -6.48
C ALA A 126 -12.13 0.99 -5.01
N ALA A 127 -12.71 -0.17 -4.71
CA ALA A 127 -12.73 -0.73 -3.36
C ALA A 127 -11.32 -1.03 -2.85
N LEU A 128 -10.47 -1.64 -3.67
CA LEU A 128 -9.07 -1.88 -3.33
C LEU A 128 -8.29 -0.57 -3.13
N TYR A 129 -8.51 0.43 -3.99
CA TYR A 129 -7.91 1.76 -3.80
C TYR A 129 -8.31 2.37 -2.45
N GLN A 130 -9.60 2.32 -2.11
CA GLN A 130 -10.09 2.79 -0.81
C GLN A 130 -9.47 2.01 0.36
N GLN A 131 -9.40 0.69 0.24
CA GLN A 131 -8.84 -0.20 1.26
C GLN A 131 -7.34 0.03 1.50
N TYR A 132 -6.55 0.22 0.44
CA TYR A 132 -5.09 0.25 0.53
C TYR A 132 -4.52 1.65 0.69
N LEU A 133 -5.20 2.69 0.20
CA LEU A 133 -4.60 4.03 0.07
C LEU A 133 -5.43 5.14 0.71
N ALA A 134 -6.75 5.01 0.82
CA ALA A 134 -7.63 6.09 1.30
C ALA A 134 -8.33 5.74 2.60
N ALA A 135 -9.60 5.29 2.54
CA ALA A 135 -10.41 5.04 3.73
C ALA A 135 -9.79 4.02 4.70
N GLY A 136 -9.15 2.96 4.20
CA GLY A 136 -8.55 1.91 5.04
C GLY A 136 -7.43 2.43 5.94
N PRO A 137 -6.34 3.01 5.39
CA PRO A 137 -5.27 3.58 6.21
C PRO A 137 -5.75 4.72 7.12
N LEU A 138 -6.70 5.55 6.66
CA LEU A 138 -7.26 6.60 7.51
C LEU A 138 -8.00 6.04 8.72
N GLN A 139 -8.81 4.99 8.53
CA GLN A 139 -9.49 4.30 9.63
C GLN A 139 -8.46 3.63 10.56
N TYR A 140 -7.45 2.97 10.00
CA TYR A 140 -6.39 2.33 10.77
C TYR A 140 -5.66 3.32 11.69
N MET A 141 -5.34 4.52 11.19
CA MET A 141 -4.73 5.57 12.00
C MET A 141 -5.71 6.16 13.02
N THR A 142 -7.00 6.25 12.69
CA THR A 142 -8.04 6.64 13.66
C THR A 142 -8.06 5.67 14.84
N ASP A 143 -8.02 4.36 14.55
CA ASP A 143 -8.03 3.33 15.58
C ASP A 143 -6.75 3.36 16.44
N LEU A 144 -5.57 3.57 15.82
CA LEU A 144 -4.30 3.71 16.53
C LEU A 144 -4.25 4.94 17.44
N PHE A 145 -4.86 6.05 17.01
CA PHE A 145 -4.90 7.28 17.80
C PHE A 145 -6.06 7.35 18.79
N GLY A 146 -7.03 6.43 18.73
CA GLY A 146 -8.22 6.45 19.59
C GLY A 146 -7.91 6.58 21.08
N GLU A 147 -6.96 5.79 21.56
CA GLU A 147 -6.53 5.76 22.97
C GLU A 147 -5.61 6.93 23.35
N MET A 148 -5.14 7.69 22.36
CA MET A 148 -4.30 8.89 22.53
C MET A 148 -5.12 10.18 22.54
N THR A 149 -6.45 10.09 22.43
CA THR A 149 -7.35 11.24 22.32
C THR A 149 -8.57 11.11 23.22
N ASP A 150 -9.22 12.23 23.52
CA ASP A 150 -10.39 12.27 24.40
C ASP A 150 -11.69 11.82 23.71
N SER A 151 -11.71 11.78 22.37
CA SER A 151 -12.90 11.44 21.60
C SER A 151 -12.58 10.82 20.24
N ALA A 152 -13.54 10.06 19.69
CA ALA A 152 -13.40 9.47 18.34
C ALA A 152 -13.32 10.54 17.23
N GLU A 153 -13.93 11.71 17.44
CA GLU A 153 -13.82 12.84 16.50
C GLU A 153 -12.39 13.39 16.49
N ASP A 154 -11.79 13.58 17.67
CA ASP A 154 -10.40 14.02 17.79
C ASP A 154 -9.43 12.99 17.21
N ALA A 155 -9.64 11.70 17.46
CA ALA A 155 -8.86 10.61 16.86
C ALA A 155 -8.91 10.68 15.33
N GLY A 156 -10.09 10.88 14.75
CA GLY A 156 -10.28 10.99 13.31
C GLY A 156 -9.59 12.21 12.71
N MET A 157 -9.68 13.37 13.38
CA MET A 157 -8.99 14.58 12.93
C MET A 157 -7.47 14.49 13.06
N LEU A 158 -7.00 13.81 14.10
CA LEU A 158 -5.59 13.53 14.32
C LEU A 158 -5.05 12.58 13.23
N ALA A 159 -5.80 11.51 12.94
CA ALA A 159 -5.50 10.56 11.85
C ALA A 159 -5.46 11.25 10.48
N LEU A 160 -6.45 12.12 10.19
CA LEU A 160 -6.48 12.88 8.94
C LEU A 160 -5.26 13.80 8.82
N SER A 161 -4.94 14.54 9.88
CA SER A 161 -3.80 15.45 9.92
C SER A 161 -2.46 14.73 9.78
N PHE A 162 -2.37 13.50 10.30
CA PHE A 162 -1.19 12.65 10.15
C PHE A 162 -1.07 12.09 8.73
N TYR A 163 -2.14 11.49 8.22
CA TYR A 163 -2.10 10.66 7.01
C TYR A 163 -2.26 11.46 5.71
N ALA A 164 -3.00 12.57 5.70
CA ALA A 164 -3.26 13.33 4.47
C ALA A 164 -1.96 13.84 3.79
N PRO A 165 -0.94 14.34 4.51
CA PRO A 165 0.34 14.68 3.90
C PRO A 165 1.06 13.47 3.30
N MET A 166 1.04 12.33 3.98
CA MET A 166 1.62 11.08 3.46
C MET A 166 0.93 10.63 2.16
N PHE A 167 -0.40 10.68 2.14
CA PHE A 167 -1.20 10.39 0.94
C PHE A 167 -0.86 11.32 -0.23
N MET A 168 -0.74 12.64 0.04
CA MET A 168 -0.32 13.62 -0.98
C MET A 168 1.10 13.33 -1.50
N LEU A 169 2.01 12.97 -0.61
CA LEU A 169 3.41 12.69 -0.97
C LEU A 169 3.55 11.47 -1.87
N TYR A 170 2.64 10.48 -1.83
CA TYR A 170 2.63 9.40 -2.84
C TYR A 170 2.47 9.93 -4.26
N SER A 171 1.62 10.94 -4.45
CA SER A 171 1.38 11.54 -5.76
C SER A 171 2.58 12.38 -6.22
N LEU A 172 3.21 13.11 -5.28
CA LEU A 172 4.39 13.91 -5.58
C LEU A 172 5.62 13.04 -5.89
N TYR A 173 5.76 11.89 -5.21
CA TYR A 173 6.91 11.00 -5.37
C TYR A 173 7.12 10.53 -6.82
N ASP A 174 6.05 10.17 -7.52
CA ASP A 174 6.15 9.65 -8.89
C ASP A 174 6.60 10.70 -9.91
N GLY A 175 6.35 11.99 -9.64
CA GLY A 175 6.75 13.10 -10.49
C GLY A 175 8.02 13.83 -10.04
N ALA A 176 8.61 13.45 -8.91
CA ALA A 176 9.77 14.13 -8.35
C ALA A 176 11.06 13.75 -9.11
N GLU A 177 11.87 14.76 -9.44
CA GLU A 177 13.25 14.56 -9.93
C GLU A 177 14.14 14.01 -8.81
N ASP A 178 14.01 14.58 -7.60
CA ASP A 178 14.71 14.14 -6.40
C ASP A 178 13.73 13.52 -5.40
N LYS A 179 13.71 12.19 -5.38
CA LYS A 179 12.85 11.36 -4.53
C LYS A 179 13.23 11.42 -3.05
N ASP A 180 14.49 11.68 -2.74
CA ASP A 180 14.95 11.79 -1.35
C ASP A 180 14.34 13.02 -0.68
N THR A 181 14.12 14.11 -1.43
CA THR A 181 13.40 15.28 -0.89
C THR A 181 11.98 14.96 -0.46
N VAL A 182 11.27 14.10 -1.19
CA VAL A 182 9.88 13.72 -0.87
C VAL A 182 9.84 12.89 0.41
N PHE A 183 10.77 11.96 0.58
CA PHE A 183 10.89 11.22 1.83
C PHE A 183 11.29 12.15 3.00
N ALA A 184 12.19 13.10 2.79
CA ALA A 184 12.58 14.07 3.81
C ALA A 184 11.40 14.94 4.27
N LEU A 185 10.48 15.30 3.35
CA LEU A 185 9.23 15.99 3.68
C LEU A 185 8.32 15.13 4.57
N LEU A 186 8.16 13.85 4.26
CA LEU A 186 7.39 12.92 5.11
C LEU A 186 7.99 12.85 6.52
N HIS A 187 9.30 12.57 6.61
CA HIS A 187 9.98 12.46 7.90
C HIS A 187 9.83 13.75 8.72
N THR A 188 10.04 14.91 8.09
CA THR A 188 9.86 16.21 8.74
C THR A 188 8.43 16.42 9.22
N HIS A 189 7.43 16.03 8.42
CA HIS A 189 6.02 16.08 8.80
C HIS A 189 5.75 15.22 10.04
N ILE A 190 6.16 13.94 10.05
CA ILE A 190 5.92 13.03 11.17
C ILE A 190 6.61 13.54 12.45
N VAL A 191 7.86 14.00 12.36
CA VAL A 191 8.60 14.53 13.53
C VAL A 191 7.96 15.81 14.07
N ARG A 192 7.48 16.71 13.21
CA ARG A 192 6.79 17.94 13.64
C ARG A 192 5.45 17.62 14.28
N PHE A 193 4.67 16.74 13.65
CA PHE A 193 3.39 16.27 14.18
C PHE A 193 3.55 15.72 15.60
N ALA A 194 4.57 14.89 15.82
CA ALA A 194 4.85 14.30 17.12
C ALA A 194 5.16 15.35 18.20
N LYS A 195 5.97 16.37 17.85
CA LYS A 195 6.33 17.46 18.76
C LYS A 195 5.13 18.35 19.10
N GLU A 196 4.33 18.72 18.11
CA GLU A 196 3.15 19.59 18.30
C GLU A 196 2.08 18.94 19.17
N ARG A 197 2.02 17.60 19.15
CA ARG A 197 1.05 16.80 19.93
C ARG A 197 1.63 16.22 21.22
N SER A 198 2.87 16.59 21.57
CA SER A 198 3.57 16.12 22.77
C SER A 198 3.69 14.59 22.87
N PHE A 199 3.82 13.90 21.73
CA PHE A 199 4.12 12.46 21.66
C PHE A 199 5.63 12.16 21.82
N LEU A 200 6.48 13.19 21.79
CA LEU A 200 7.93 13.16 21.98
C LEU A 200 8.36 14.03 23.17
#